data_AF-A0A1Q6LE95-F1
#
_entry.id   AF-A0A1Q6LE95-F1
#
_cell.length_a   1.000
_cell.length_b   1.000
_cell.length_c   1.000
_cell.angle_alpha   90.00
_cell.angle_beta   90.00
_cell.angle_gamma   90.00
#
_symmetry.space_group_name_H-M   'P 1'
#
loop_
_entity.id
_entity.type
_entity.pdbx_description
1 polymer ?
#
loop_
_entity_poly.entity_id
_entity_poly.type
_entity_poly.pdbx_seq_one_letter_code
_entity_poly.pdbx_strand_id
1 'polypeptide(L)'
;MQIACKENVNNVDTMIIVLDINQKRRMKVYLKVKSKKLKNLSIKISQVKNNLVVNILNKKGYECNNSQISQIKANRKLNSEQKKVILENRNEKVSKIGSYYVWEADVIVKIVDKVTGKEA
;
A
#
# COMPACT_ATOMS: atom_id res chain seq x y z
N MET A 1 -4.81 -24.28 10.69
CA MET A 1 -4.20 -23.14 11.38
C MET A 1 -4.72 -21.87 10.73
N GLN A 2 -5.76 -21.25 11.30
CA GLN A 2 -6.28 -19.95 10.84
C GLN A 2 -5.62 -18.86 11.68
N ILE A 3 -5.06 -17.84 11.04
CA ILE A 3 -4.58 -16.62 11.72
C ILE A 3 -5.48 -15.48 11.27
N ALA A 4 -6.30 -15.01 12.20
CA ALA A 4 -7.02 -13.75 12.12
C ALA A 4 -6.09 -12.63 12.62
N CYS A 5 -6.14 -11.45 11.98
CA CYS A 5 -5.54 -10.24 12.53
C CYS A 5 -6.61 -9.16 12.71
N LYS A 6 -6.71 -8.64 13.94
CA LYS A 6 -7.60 -7.58 14.39
C LYS A 6 -6.74 -6.47 15.06
N GLU A 7 -7.28 -5.24 15.05
CA GLU A 7 -6.92 -4.06 15.89
C GLU A 7 -5.74 -3.17 15.40
N ASN A 8 -5.71 -1.83 15.55
CA ASN A 8 -6.58 -0.86 16.24
C ASN A 8 -6.37 0.58 15.69
N VAL A 9 -7.23 1.50 16.13
CA VAL A 9 -7.42 2.93 15.77
C VAL A 9 -6.36 3.84 16.43
N ASN A 10 -5.88 4.91 15.76
CA ASN A 10 -5.72 6.31 16.28
C ASN A 10 -4.70 7.21 15.52
N ASN A 11 -5.13 8.46 15.26
CA ASN A 11 -4.42 9.75 15.43
C ASN A 11 -3.86 10.59 14.23
N VAL A 12 -4.20 11.90 14.29
CA VAL A 12 -3.55 13.16 13.78
C VAL A 12 -3.13 13.22 12.29
N ASP A 13 -3.81 13.94 11.40
CA ASP A 13 -3.75 15.38 11.08
C ASP A 13 -2.71 15.79 10.02
N THR A 14 -3.26 16.48 9.01
CA THR A 14 -2.68 17.53 8.16
C THR A 14 -1.66 17.19 7.04
N MET A 15 -1.97 17.81 5.88
CA MET A 15 -1.10 18.32 4.80
C MET A 15 -0.01 17.42 4.22
N ILE A 16 -0.08 17.14 2.90
CA ILE A 16 1.11 16.68 2.14
C ILE A 16 1.39 17.61 0.98
N ILE A 17 2.37 18.48 1.24
CA ILE A 17 3.31 19.01 0.27
C ILE A 17 4.13 17.83 -0.26
N VAL A 18 4.28 17.75 -1.58
CA VAL A 18 5.12 16.76 -2.25
C VAL A 18 6.56 16.93 -1.78
N LEU A 19 7.12 15.93 -1.08
CA LEU A 19 8.54 15.88 -0.80
C LEU A 19 9.17 14.60 -1.35
N ASP A 20 10.03 14.86 -2.34
CA ASP A 20 11.22 14.14 -2.78
C ASP A 20 11.07 12.74 -3.40
N ILE A 21 11.16 12.75 -4.73
CA ILE A 21 11.65 11.66 -5.57
C ILE A 21 13.15 11.56 -5.28
N ASN A 22 13.55 10.86 -4.21
CA ASN A 22 14.94 10.55 -3.98
C ASN A 22 15.31 9.17 -4.56
N GLN A 23 16.42 9.15 -5.27
CA GLN A 23 16.73 8.29 -6.42
C GLN A 23 17.16 6.86 -6.05
N LYS A 24 16.79 6.34 -4.88
CA LYS A 24 16.99 4.92 -4.52
C LYS A 24 15.77 4.36 -3.76
N ARG A 25 14.84 3.81 -4.55
CA ARG A 25 14.00 2.62 -4.26
C ARG A 25 12.81 2.74 -3.28
N ARG A 26 12.37 3.93 -2.88
CA ARG A 26 11.13 4.10 -2.07
C ARG A 26 10.10 4.96 -2.79
N MET A 27 8.89 4.42 -3.03
CA MET A 27 7.75 5.24 -3.45
C MET A 27 6.83 5.46 -2.25
N LYS A 28 6.84 6.70 -1.74
CA LYS A 28 5.91 7.19 -0.73
C LYS A 28 4.78 7.95 -1.43
N VAL A 29 3.54 7.57 -1.20
CA VAL A 29 2.36 8.19 -1.81
C VAL A 29 1.33 8.49 -0.74
N TYR A 30 0.90 9.74 -0.69
CA TYR A 30 -0.25 10.15 0.10
C TYR A 30 -1.54 9.65 -0.55
N LEU A 31 -2.36 8.92 0.20
CA LEU A 31 -3.65 8.45 -0.26
C LEU A 31 -4.77 9.02 0.61
N LYS A 32 -5.80 9.55 -0.05
CA LYS A 32 -7.05 10.01 0.57
C LYS A 32 -8.23 9.30 -0.06
N VAL A 33 -8.98 8.54 0.74
CA VAL A 33 -10.12 7.72 0.28
C VAL A 33 -11.37 8.13 1.05
N LYS A 34 -12.49 8.30 0.36
CA LYS A 34 -13.77 8.68 0.98
C LYS A 34 -14.91 7.72 0.67
N SER A 35 -15.78 7.51 1.65
CA SER A 35 -16.96 6.66 1.53
C SER A 35 -18.05 7.02 2.54
N LYS A 36 -19.32 6.95 2.14
CA LYS A 36 -20.47 7.14 3.04
C LYS A 36 -20.61 6.02 4.09
N LYS A 37 -20.22 4.80 3.72
CA LYS A 37 -20.26 3.61 4.60
C LYS A 37 -18.84 3.18 4.96
N LEU A 38 -18.60 2.87 6.23
CA LEU A 38 -17.29 2.42 6.72
C LEU A 38 -16.83 1.11 6.06
N LYS A 39 -17.75 0.15 5.86
CA LYS A 39 -17.46 -1.11 5.13
C LYS A 39 -16.92 -0.84 3.72
N ASN A 40 -17.54 0.09 3.01
CA ASN A 40 -17.13 0.48 1.66
C ASN A 40 -15.82 1.28 1.68
N LEU A 41 -15.50 1.97 2.78
CA LEU A 41 -14.22 2.67 2.94
C LEU A 41 -13.06 1.66 2.93
N SER A 42 -13.15 0.60 3.74
CA SER A 42 -12.14 -0.45 3.80
C SER A 42 -11.88 -1.09 2.43
N ILE A 43 -12.95 -1.44 1.71
CA ILE A 43 -12.84 -2.02 0.36
C ILE A 43 -12.09 -1.07 -0.59
N LYS A 44 -12.45 0.22 -0.58
CA LYS A 44 -11.78 1.22 -1.42
C LYS A 44 -10.32 1.43 -1.05
N ILE A 45 -9.98 1.44 0.24
CA ILE A 45 -8.59 1.54 0.70
C ILE A 45 -7.77 0.39 0.14
N SER A 46 -8.24 -0.85 0.27
CA SER A 46 -7.57 -2.03 -0.26
C SER A 46 -7.39 -1.97 -1.78
N GLN A 47 -8.42 -1.54 -2.52
CA GLN A 47 -8.32 -1.37 -3.98
C GLN A 47 -7.27 -0.34 -4.38
N VAL A 48 -7.24 0.82 -3.73
CA VAL A 48 -6.27 1.88 -4.04
C VAL A 48 -4.83 1.43 -3.70
N LYS A 49 -4.63 0.76 -2.56
CA LYS A 49 -3.33 0.17 -2.19
C LYS A 49 -2.87 -0.89 -3.20
N ASN A 50 -3.77 -1.78 -3.61
CA ASN A 50 -3.45 -2.81 -4.62
C ASN A 50 -3.06 -2.18 -5.96
N ASN A 51 -3.81 -1.19 -6.43
CA ASN A 51 -3.49 -0.45 -7.65
C ASN A 51 -2.11 0.21 -7.55
N LEU A 52 -1.77 0.79 -6.41
CA LEU A 52 -0.46 1.40 -6.18
C LEU A 52 0.66 0.35 -6.31
N VAL A 53 0.52 -0.81 -5.66
CA VAL A 53 1.50 -1.90 -5.76
C VAL A 53 1.66 -2.39 -7.19
N VAL A 54 0.55 -2.63 -7.90
CA VAL A 54 0.55 -3.06 -9.31
C VAL A 54 1.29 -2.05 -10.19
N ASN A 55 0.99 -0.76 -10.04
CA ASN A 55 1.65 0.29 -10.82
C ASN A 55 3.16 0.34 -10.57
N ILE A 56 3.59 0.14 -9.32
CA ILE A 56 5.00 0.13 -8.95
C ILE A 56 5.70 -1.11 -9.51
N LEU A 57 5.07 -2.28 -9.42
CA LEU A 57 5.59 -3.52 -9.97
C LEU A 57 5.76 -3.42 -11.50
N ASN A 58 4.76 -2.90 -12.21
CA ASN A 58 4.83 -2.68 -13.64
C ASN A 58 5.95 -1.70 -14.02
N LYS A 59 6.10 -0.58 -13.29
CA LYS A 59 7.22 0.37 -13.48
C LYS A 59 8.60 -0.26 -13.23
N LYS A 60 8.66 -1.34 -12.45
CA LYS A 60 9.87 -2.10 -12.15
C LYS A 60 10.09 -3.29 -13.11
N GLY A 61 9.23 -3.46 -14.11
CA GLY A 61 9.34 -4.54 -15.11
C GLY A 61 8.72 -5.87 -14.68
N TYR A 62 7.94 -5.89 -13.61
CA TYR A 62 7.14 -7.06 -13.24
C TYR A 62 5.75 -6.95 -13.86
N GLU A 63 5.42 -7.87 -14.77
CA GLU A 63 4.07 -7.96 -15.34
C GLU A 63 3.05 -8.31 -14.24
N CYS A 64 2.26 -7.30 -13.84
CA CYS A 64 1.27 -7.45 -12.78
C CYS A 64 -0.02 -6.69 -13.13
N ASN A 65 -1.16 -7.27 -12.82
CA ASN A 65 -2.46 -6.61 -12.89
C ASN A 65 -3.30 -6.92 -11.64
N ASN A 66 -4.53 -6.39 -11.57
CA ASN A 66 -5.39 -6.55 -10.39
C ASN A 66 -6.01 -7.95 -10.22
N SER A 67 -5.78 -8.89 -11.15
CA SER A 67 -6.23 -10.27 -10.99
C SER A 67 -5.36 -11.02 -9.99
N GLN A 68 -6.00 -11.88 -9.19
CA GLN A 68 -5.31 -12.71 -8.20
C GLN A 68 -4.22 -13.59 -8.85
N ILE A 69 -4.50 -14.16 -10.02
CA ILE A 69 -3.56 -15.01 -10.77
C ILE A 69 -2.30 -14.23 -11.14
N SER A 70 -2.45 -13.00 -11.67
CA SER A 70 -1.31 -12.16 -12.05
C SER A 70 -0.48 -11.76 -10.83
N GLN A 71 -1.11 -11.39 -9.71
CA GLN A 71 -0.41 -11.06 -8.48
C GLN A 71 0.37 -12.25 -7.91
N ILE A 72 -0.20 -13.46 -7.97
CA ILE A 72 0.50 -14.69 -7.57
C ILE A 72 1.73 -14.93 -8.47
N LYS A 73 1.59 -14.76 -9.79
CA LYS A 73 2.70 -14.93 -10.74
C LYS A 73 3.82 -13.92 -10.48
N ALA A 74 3.49 -12.64 -10.30
CA ALA A 74 4.45 -11.59 -9.97
C ALA A 74 5.16 -11.88 -8.63
N ASN A 75 4.42 -12.32 -7.60
CA ASN A 75 5.00 -12.69 -6.31
C ASN A 75 5.93 -13.91 -6.41
N ARG A 76 5.61 -14.91 -7.23
CA ARG A 76 6.52 -16.05 -7.49
C ARG A 76 7.83 -15.58 -8.12
N LYS A 77 7.76 -14.68 -9.11
CA LYS A 77 8.94 -14.10 -9.76
C LYS A 77 9.80 -13.29 -8.78
N LEU A 78 9.18 -12.44 -7.96
CA LEU A 78 9.88 -11.73 -6.89
C LEU A 78 10.58 -12.69 -5.91
N ASN A 79 9.88 -13.74 -5.49
CA ASN A 79 10.46 -14.75 -4.57
C ASN A 79 11.63 -15.51 -5.20
N SER A 80 11.60 -15.84 -6.50
CA SER A 80 12.74 -16.46 -7.18
C SER A 80 13.96 -15.55 -7.25
N GLU A 81 13.75 -14.23 -7.28
CA GLU A 81 14.80 -13.22 -7.19
C GLU A 81 15.22 -12.92 -5.74
N GLN A 82 14.73 -13.70 -4.76
CA GLN A 82 14.90 -13.45 -3.33
C GLN A 82 14.42 -12.05 -2.90
N LYS A 83 13.39 -11.50 -3.55
CA LYS A 83 12.79 -10.21 -3.21
C LYS A 83 11.39 -10.38 -2.65
N LYS A 84 10.95 -9.41 -1.84
CA LYS A 84 9.56 -9.28 -1.37
C LYS A 84 9.10 -7.83 -1.44
N VAL A 85 7.80 -7.65 -1.66
CA VAL A 85 7.15 -6.33 -1.58
C VAL A 85 6.71 -6.09 -0.15
N ILE A 86 7.04 -4.92 0.38
CA ILE A 86 6.55 -4.42 1.66
C ILE A 86 5.66 -3.21 1.36
N LEU A 87 4.44 -3.24 1.91
CA LEU A 87 3.54 -2.09 1.95
C LEU A 87 3.43 -1.62 3.40
N GLU A 88 3.90 -0.41 3.65
CA GLU A 88 3.85 0.26 4.96
C GLU A 88 2.85 1.41 4.87
N ASN A 89 1.94 1.49 5.84
CA ASN A 89 1.17 2.70 6.10
C ASN A 89 1.87 3.51 7.19
N ARG A 90 1.97 4.83 7.01
CA ARG A 90 2.37 5.77 8.06
C ARG A 90 1.30 6.87 8.17
N ASN A 91 1.20 7.49 9.35
CA ASN A 91 0.27 8.59 9.60
C ASN A 91 -1.18 8.24 9.19
N GLU A 92 -1.60 7.00 9.48
CA GLU A 92 -2.90 6.48 9.07
C GLU A 92 -4.02 7.02 9.95
N LYS A 93 -4.97 7.72 9.33
CA LYS A 93 -6.11 8.33 10.01
C LYS A 93 -7.42 7.97 9.32
N VAL A 94 -8.44 7.70 10.12
CA VAL A 94 -9.84 7.66 9.68
C VAL A 94 -10.61 8.77 10.39
N SER A 95 -11.24 9.65 9.63
CA SER A 95 -12.04 10.76 10.12
C SER A 95 -13.48 10.64 9.62
N LYS A 96 -14.46 11.06 10.43
CA LYS A 96 -15.86 11.21 9.99
C LYS A 96 -16.12 12.69 9.72
N ILE A 97 -16.48 13.03 8.50
CA ILE A 97 -16.78 14.40 8.05
C ILE A 97 -18.20 14.41 7.51
N GLY A 98 -19.14 14.96 8.29
CA GLY A 98 -20.57 14.92 7.99
C GLY A 98 -21.08 13.48 7.80
N SER A 99 -21.64 13.19 6.63
CA SER A 99 -22.15 11.87 6.26
C SER A 99 -21.10 10.92 5.65
N TYR A 100 -19.82 11.32 5.63
CA TYR A 100 -18.73 10.57 5.03
C TYR A 100 -17.69 10.13 6.07
N TYR A 101 -17.06 8.99 5.78
CA TYR A 101 -15.81 8.56 6.38
C TYR A 101 -14.69 8.80 5.37
N VAL A 102 -13.57 9.34 5.86
CA VAL A 102 -12.38 9.68 5.09
C VAL A 102 -11.20 8.96 5.72
N TRP A 103 -10.41 8.27 4.90
CA TRP A 103 -9.16 7.63 5.29
C TRP A 103 -8.01 8.33 4.60
N GLU A 104 -6.95 8.61 5.35
CA GLU A 104 -5.74 9.28 4.89
C GLU A 104 -4.53 8.51 5.41
N ALA A 105 -3.54 8.23 4.56
CA ALA A 105 -2.27 7.65 5.00
C ALA A 105 -1.15 7.93 4.01
N ASP A 106 0.07 7.93 4.53
CA ASP A 106 1.29 7.78 3.76
C ASP A 106 1.51 6.31 3.45
N VAL A 107 1.29 5.90 2.21
CA VAL A 107 1.55 4.54 1.77
C VAL A 107 2.91 4.45 1.10
N ILE A 108 3.78 3.65 1.69
CA ILE A 108 5.12 3.39 1.21
C ILE A 108 5.16 1.97 0.66
N VAL A 109 5.62 1.83 -0.58
CA VAL A 109 5.87 0.52 -1.19
C VAL A 109 7.37 0.36 -1.43
N LYS A 110 7.93 -0.73 -0.91
CA LYS A 110 9.34 -1.09 -1.04
C LYS A 110 9.46 -2.48 -1.64
N ILE A 111 10.47 -2.69 -2.46
CA ILE A 111 10.93 -4.02 -2.86
C ILE A 111 12.25 -4.24 -2.12
N VAL A 112 12.26 -5.23 -1.24
CA VAL A 112 13.45 -5.56 -0.44
C VAL A 112 13.94 -6.95 -0.76
N ASP A 113 15.24 -7.14 -0.68
CA ASP A 113 15.85 -8.44 -0.64
C ASP A 113 15.41 -9.18 0.65
N LYS A 114 15.02 -10.43 0.50
CA LYS A 114 14.44 -11.28 1.54
C LYS A 114 15.50 -11.74 2.54
N VAL A 115 16.75 -11.89 2.11
CA VAL A 115 17.86 -12.40 2.93
C VAL A 115 18.50 -11.28 3.73
N THR A 116 18.75 -10.14 3.09
CA THR A 116 19.45 -9.00 3.72
C THR A 116 18.51 -7.94 4.29
N GLY A 117 17.22 -7.96 3.90
CA GLY A 117 16.26 -6.91 4.27
C GLY A 117 16.56 -5.55 3.64
N LYS A 118 17.60 -5.45 2.79
CA LYS A 118 18.02 -4.22 2.11
C LYS A 118 17.16 -3.98 0.87
N GLU A 119 17.00 -2.72 0.50
CA GLU A 119 16.21 -2.35 -0.67
C GLU A 119 16.92 -2.69 -1.98
N ALA A 120 16.19 -3.31 -2.91
CA ALA A 120 16.66 -3.86 -4.18
C ALA A 120 16.29 -3.00 -5.41
#